data_AF-A0A8H6LDK9-F1
#
_entry.id   AF-A0A8H6LDK9-F1
#
_cell.length_a   1.000
_cell.length_b   1.000
_cell.length_c   1.000
_cell.angle_alpha   90.00
_cell.angle_beta   90.00
_cell.angle_gamma   90.00
#
_symmetry.space_group_name_H-M   'P 1'
#
loop_
_entity.id
_entity.type
_entity.pdbx_description
1 polymer ?
#
loop_
_entity_poly.entity_id
_entity_poly.type
_entity_poly.pdbx_seq_one_letter_code
_entity_poly.pdbx_strand_id
1 'polypeptide(L)'
;MSPMRSTAVSGPMLRAAHANVGRYLATEYVSKLIGLEEFTISHLQGHQTTGHRLRNEAKTSIIALMRGGEPMAFGISDVFPQAMFVHGSSADDVKKHHVQGQSNVILVDSVINSGKSVIELIKRVVRLEPNISITVVAGVVQTEAIAEGHLFAKVMRRHGAGLIALRISENKFTGTKTTDTGNRLFNTTRLA
;
A
#
# COMPACT_ATOMS: atom_id res chain seq x y z
N MET A 1 -10.00 -10.37 7.13
CA MET A 1 -9.22 -9.78 8.24
C MET A 1 -8.65 -10.83 9.21
N SER A 2 -9.49 -11.65 9.86
CA SER A 2 -9.06 -12.61 10.90
C SER A 2 -7.87 -13.51 10.52
N PRO A 3 -7.77 -14.03 9.28
CA PRO A 3 -6.62 -14.83 8.87
C PRO A 3 -5.27 -14.10 8.90
N MET A 4 -5.22 -12.77 8.73
CA MET A 4 -3.98 -11.97 8.79
C MET A 4 -3.41 -11.85 10.21
N ARG A 5 -4.20 -12.19 11.23
CA ARG A 5 -3.83 -12.06 12.65
C ARG A 5 -3.74 -13.40 13.37
N SER A 6 -4.45 -14.42 12.88
CA SER A 6 -4.35 -15.77 13.44
C SER A 6 -2.90 -16.26 13.42
N THR A 7 -2.36 -16.63 14.58
CA THR A 7 -1.03 -17.24 14.70
C THR A 7 -0.96 -18.62 14.05
N ALA A 8 -2.11 -19.27 13.85
CA ALA A 8 -2.22 -20.54 13.13
C ALA A 8 -2.02 -20.41 11.62
N VAL A 9 -2.00 -19.18 11.07
CA VAL A 9 -1.83 -18.92 9.64
C VAL A 9 -0.45 -18.33 9.36
N SER A 10 0.30 -18.92 8.44
CA SER A 10 1.64 -18.48 8.02
C SER A 10 1.90 -18.84 6.55
N GLY A 11 3.01 -18.35 5.99
CA GLY A 11 3.46 -18.69 4.65
C GLY A 11 2.45 -18.31 3.55
N PRO A 12 2.27 -19.15 2.52
CA PRO A 12 1.39 -18.87 1.39
C PRO A 12 -0.04 -18.50 1.79
N MET A 13 -0.62 -19.15 2.80
CA MET A 13 -1.97 -18.85 3.27
C MET A 13 -2.06 -17.43 3.86
N LEU A 14 -1.04 -17.01 4.60
CA LEU A 14 -1.00 -15.65 5.15
C LEU A 14 -0.83 -14.62 4.04
N ARG A 15 0.00 -14.90 3.03
CA ARG A 15 0.15 -14.03 1.85
C ARG A 15 -1.17 -13.87 1.09
N ALA A 16 -1.90 -14.97 0.86
CA ALA A 16 -3.22 -14.94 0.23
C ALA A 16 -4.22 -14.09 1.03
N ALA A 17 -4.21 -14.19 2.36
CA ALA A 17 -5.05 -13.35 3.20
C ALA A 17 -4.74 -11.85 3.08
N HIS A 18 -3.46 -11.49 3.01
CA HIS A 18 -3.02 -10.11 2.78
C HIS A 18 -3.40 -9.62 1.37
N ALA A 19 -3.24 -10.44 0.33
CA ALA A 19 -3.65 -10.11 -1.03
C ALA A 19 -5.16 -9.88 -1.15
N ASN A 20 -5.98 -10.74 -0.52
CA ASN A 20 -7.43 -10.55 -0.53
C ASN A 20 -7.85 -9.25 0.17
N VAL A 21 -7.15 -8.86 1.24
CA VAL A 21 -7.38 -7.55 1.87
C VAL A 21 -6.89 -6.40 0.99
N GLY A 22 -5.75 -6.54 0.32
CA GLY A 22 -5.28 -5.55 -0.65
C GLY A 22 -6.31 -5.28 -1.74
N ARG A 23 -6.88 -6.34 -2.32
CA ARG A 23 -7.94 -6.27 -3.33
C ARG A 23 -9.18 -5.56 -2.78
N TYR A 24 -9.64 -5.94 -1.59
CA TYR A 24 -10.77 -5.30 -0.94
C TYR A 24 -10.54 -3.80 -0.71
N LEU A 25 -9.40 -3.41 -0.15
CA LEU A 25 -9.08 -2.00 0.12
C LEU A 25 -8.95 -1.19 -1.18
N ALA A 26 -8.37 -1.80 -2.23
CA ALA A 26 -8.25 -1.18 -3.55
C ALA A 26 -9.62 -0.88 -4.15
N THR A 27 -10.48 -1.89 -4.23
CA THR A 27 -11.82 -1.77 -4.82
C THR A 27 -12.71 -0.83 -4.03
N GLU A 28 -12.70 -0.89 -2.69
CA GLU A 28 -13.67 -0.15 -1.86
C GLU A 28 -13.23 1.24 -1.46
N TYR A 29 -11.93 1.50 -1.28
CA TYR A 29 -11.47 2.74 -0.65
C TYR A 29 -10.45 3.49 -1.50
N VAL A 30 -9.48 2.79 -2.12
CA VAL A 30 -8.49 3.47 -2.98
C VAL A 30 -9.17 4.08 -4.20
N SER A 31 -10.09 3.34 -4.84
CA SER A 31 -10.88 3.81 -5.98
C SER A 31 -11.72 5.05 -5.65
N LYS A 32 -12.27 5.14 -4.43
CA LYS A 32 -13.07 6.29 -3.97
C LYS A 32 -12.19 7.50 -3.65
N LEU A 33 -11.00 7.26 -3.10
CA LEU A 33 -10.07 8.33 -2.72
C LEU A 33 -9.37 8.95 -3.93
N ILE A 34 -8.85 8.13 -4.85
CA ILE A 34 -8.17 8.60 -6.08
C ILE A 34 -9.20 8.96 -7.17
N GLY A 35 -10.35 8.29 -7.16
CA GLY A 35 -11.39 8.41 -8.17
C GLY A 35 -11.21 7.43 -9.32
N LEU A 36 -12.29 7.25 -10.08
CA LEU A 36 -12.30 6.50 -11.33
C LEU A 36 -12.29 7.46 -12.53
N GLU A 37 -11.89 6.92 -13.68
CA GLU A 37 -12.04 7.53 -14.99
C GLU A 37 -12.70 6.56 -15.96
N GLU A 38 -13.40 7.12 -16.94
CA GLU A 38 -13.94 6.38 -18.06
C GLU A 38 -12.87 6.18 -19.12
N PHE A 39 -12.92 5.02 -19.79
CA PHE A 39 -12.10 4.76 -20.97
C PHE A 39 -12.88 3.91 -21.97
N THR A 40 -12.46 3.96 -23.23
CA THR A 40 -13.10 3.19 -24.29
C THR A 40 -12.58 1.75 -24.31
N ILE A 41 -13.48 0.78 -24.32
CA ILE A 41 -13.16 -0.65 -24.51
C ILE A 41 -13.88 -1.18 -25.75
N SER A 42 -13.22 -2.09 -26.45
CA SER A 42 -13.84 -2.83 -27.56
C SER A 42 -14.70 -3.96 -26.99
N HIS A 43 -16.00 -3.87 -27.23
CA HIS A 43 -16.96 -4.89 -26.84
C HIS A 43 -16.79 -6.13 -27.71
N LEU A 44 -17.08 -7.32 -27.18
CA LEU A 44 -16.97 -8.59 -27.91
C LEU A 44 -17.85 -8.63 -29.18
N GLN A 45 -18.90 -7.81 -29.25
CA GLN A 45 -19.77 -7.69 -30.42
C GLN A 45 -19.24 -6.70 -31.49
N GLY A 46 -18.00 -6.20 -31.35
CA GLY A 46 -17.33 -5.38 -32.36
C GLY A 46 -17.60 -3.87 -32.28
N HIS A 47 -18.45 -3.41 -31.36
CA HIS A 47 -18.65 -1.98 -31.10
C HIS A 47 -17.78 -1.50 -29.92
N GLN A 48 -17.58 -0.19 -29.78
CA GLN A 48 -16.96 0.38 -28.60
C GLN A 48 -17.99 0.52 -27.47
N THR A 49 -17.54 0.44 -26.22
CA THR A 49 -18.34 0.74 -25.03
C THR A 49 -17.47 1.39 -23.95
N THR A 50 -18.09 1.91 -22.90
CA THR A 50 -17.41 2.57 -21.77
C THR A 50 -16.99 1.54 -20.74
N GLY A 51 -15.70 1.52 -20.41
CA GLY A 51 -15.16 0.88 -19.22
C GLY A 51 -14.78 1.90 -18.16
N HIS A 52 -14.52 1.42 -16.95
CA HIS A 52 -14.01 2.25 -15.85
C HIS A 52 -12.72 1.66 -15.32
N ARG A 53 -11.80 2.54 -14.93
CA ARG A 53 -10.52 2.18 -14.32
C ARG A 53 -10.09 3.24 -13.31
N LEU A 54 -9.00 3.00 -12.58
CA LEU A 54 -8.48 4.00 -11.65
C LEU A 54 -8.09 5.27 -12.43
N ARG A 55 -8.41 6.43 -11.89
CA ARG A 55 -7.99 7.71 -12.50
C ARG A 55 -6.47 7.76 -12.62
N ASN A 56 -5.98 7.99 -13.82
CA ASN A 56 -4.55 7.95 -14.14
C ASN A 56 -3.87 6.61 -13.76
N GLU A 57 -4.51 5.46 -13.97
CA GLU A 57 -3.97 4.15 -13.58
C GLU A 57 -2.56 3.88 -14.13
N ALA A 58 -2.34 4.11 -15.43
CA ALA A 58 -1.03 3.94 -16.08
C ALA A 58 0.04 4.95 -15.61
N LYS A 59 -0.37 5.98 -14.88
CA LYS A 59 0.51 6.96 -14.22
C LYS A 59 0.40 6.83 -12.70
N THR A 60 0.10 5.63 -12.20
CA THR A 60 0.10 5.29 -10.79
C THR A 60 1.23 4.33 -10.50
N SER A 61 1.96 4.56 -9.41
CA SER A 61 2.98 3.63 -8.92
C SER A 61 2.58 3.03 -7.56
N ILE A 62 2.59 1.71 -7.46
CA ILE A 62 2.35 0.95 -6.23
C ILE A 62 3.72 0.58 -5.66
N ILE A 63 4.06 1.14 -4.50
CA ILE A 63 5.33 0.89 -3.82
C ILE A 63 5.06 0.00 -2.61
N ALA A 64 5.49 -1.26 -2.72
CA ALA A 64 5.41 -2.23 -1.63
C ALA A 64 6.57 -2.05 -0.64
N LEU A 65 6.25 -1.76 0.63
CA LEU A 65 7.24 -1.73 1.70
C LEU A 65 7.66 -3.16 2.03
N MET A 66 8.87 -3.52 1.64
CA MET A 66 9.37 -4.87 1.81
C MET A 66 9.72 -5.15 3.27
N ARG A 67 9.48 -6.37 3.77
CA ARG A 67 8.82 -7.51 3.10
C ARG A 67 7.33 -7.60 3.41
N GLY A 68 6.85 -6.92 4.45
CA GLY A 68 5.50 -7.07 4.98
C GLY A 68 4.38 -6.60 4.05
N GLY A 69 4.63 -5.52 3.31
CA GLY A 69 3.64 -4.90 2.42
C GLY A 69 3.36 -5.65 1.13
N GLU A 70 4.31 -6.45 0.63
CA GLU A 70 4.25 -7.03 -0.72
C GLU A 70 2.98 -7.84 -1.00
N PRO A 71 2.54 -8.78 -0.15
CA PRO A 71 1.35 -9.57 -0.49
C PRO A 71 0.09 -8.73 -0.55
N MET A 72 -0.01 -7.67 0.26
CA MET A 72 -1.12 -6.72 0.17
C MET A 72 -1.02 -5.86 -1.10
N ALA A 73 0.18 -5.42 -1.44
CA ALA A 73 0.43 -4.66 -2.65
C ALA A 73 0.07 -5.45 -3.91
N PHE A 74 0.36 -6.75 -3.98
CA PHE A 74 -0.09 -7.61 -5.08
C PHE A 74 -1.61 -7.61 -5.20
N GLY A 75 -2.33 -7.71 -4.08
CA GLY A 75 -3.78 -7.60 -4.08
C GLY A 75 -4.30 -6.28 -4.66
N ILE A 76 -3.59 -5.18 -4.44
CA ILE A 76 -3.92 -3.87 -5.03
C ILE A 76 -3.57 -3.84 -6.52
N SER A 77 -2.42 -4.40 -6.91
CA SER A 77 -1.97 -4.50 -8.29
C SER A 77 -2.91 -5.33 -9.16
N ASP A 78 -3.54 -6.37 -8.59
CA ASP A 78 -4.56 -7.16 -9.29
C ASP A 78 -5.79 -6.32 -9.67
N VAL A 79 -6.10 -5.27 -8.91
CA VAL A 79 -7.22 -4.36 -9.18
C VAL A 79 -6.82 -3.25 -10.15
N PHE A 80 -5.55 -2.82 -10.11
CA PHE A 80 -5.00 -1.74 -10.93
C PHE A 80 -3.86 -2.24 -11.82
N PRO A 81 -4.15 -3.11 -12.80
CA PRO A 81 -3.13 -3.83 -13.56
C PRO A 81 -2.22 -2.93 -14.43
N GLN A 82 -2.61 -1.68 -14.72
CA GLN A 82 -1.76 -0.75 -15.47
C GLN A 82 -0.78 0.04 -14.59
N ALA A 83 -0.95 0.00 -13.27
CA ALA A 83 -0.07 0.70 -12.34
C ALA A 83 1.32 0.04 -12.30
N MET A 84 2.37 0.86 -12.22
CA MET A 84 3.74 0.37 -12.04
C MET A 84 3.89 -0.26 -10.65
N PHE A 85 4.47 -1.46 -10.57
CA PHE A 85 4.75 -2.11 -9.30
C PHE A 85 6.22 -1.98 -8.91
N VAL A 86 6.49 -1.48 -7.71
CA VAL A 86 7.84 -1.21 -7.19
C VAL A 86 8.04 -1.88 -5.84
N HIS A 87 9.10 -2.69 -5.73
CA HIS A 87 9.55 -3.22 -4.44
C HIS A 87 10.48 -2.19 -3.77
N GLY A 88 10.16 -1.74 -2.56
CA GLY A 88 10.99 -0.81 -1.79
C GLY A 88 11.30 -1.35 -0.40
N SER A 89 12.54 -1.78 -0.16
CA SER A 89 13.00 -2.17 1.18
C SER A 89 13.37 -0.97 2.04
N SER A 90 13.72 0.13 1.39
CA SER A 90 14.04 1.42 2.00
C SER A 90 13.58 2.58 1.11
N ALA A 91 13.61 3.80 1.64
CA ALA A 91 13.33 4.99 0.84
C ALA A 91 14.31 5.16 -0.33
N ASP A 92 15.57 4.75 -0.18
CA ASP A 92 16.57 4.92 -1.24
C ASP A 92 16.35 4.01 -2.45
N ASP A 93 15.58 2.93 -2.30
CA ASP A 93 15.17 2.05 -3.40
C ASP A 93 14.20 2.75 -4.35
N VAL A 94 13.48 3.79 -3.90
CA VAL A 94 12.65 4.62 -4.78
C VAL A 94 13.55 5.54 -5.58
N LYS A 95 13.60 5.31 -6.90
CA LYS A 95 14.40 6.07 -7.87
C LYS A 95 13.52 7.06 -8.63
N LYS A 96 14.16 8.04 -9.28
CA LYS A 96 13.45 9.08 -10.05
C LYS A 96 12.48 8.49 -11.08
N HIS A 97 12.88 7.48 -11.83
CA HIS A 97 12.04 6.86 -12.86
C HIS A 97 10.86 6.06 -12.30
N HIS A 98 10.80 5.78 -10.98
CA HIS A 98 9.63 5.18 -10.35
C HIS A 98 8.49 6.20 -10.11
N VAL A 99 8.78 7.50 -10.15
CA VAL A 99 7.79 8.55 -9.80
C VAL A 99 7.71 9.67 -10.83
N GLN A 100 8.73 9.84 -11.67
CA GLN A 100 8.76 10.90 -12.67
C GLN A 100 7.59 10.75 -13.64
N GLY A 101 6.77 11.80 -13.76
CA GLY A 101 5.60 11.83 -14.63
C GLY A 101 4.42 10.98 -14.15
N GLN A 102 4.51 10.40 -12.95
CA GLN A 102 3.40 9.72 -12.29
C GLN A 102 2.47 10.77 -11.65
N SER A 103 1.17 10.47 -11.65
CA SER A 103 0.14 11.29 -11.00
C SER A 103 -0.15 10.82 -9.58
N ASN A 104 -0.03 9.52 -9.33
CA ASN A 104 -0.34 8.91 -8.04
C ASN A 104 0.79 7.99 -7.58
N VAL A 105 1.01 7.92 -6.27
CA VAL A 105 1.77 6.86 -5.60
C VAL A 105 0.92 6.24 -4.51
N ILE A 106 0.86 4.92 -4.51
CA ILE A 106 0.23 4.09 -3.47
C ILE A 106 1.35 3.43 -2.66
N LEU A 107 1.56 3.88 -1.42
CA LEU A 107 2.52 3.28 -0.49
C LEU A 107 1.83 2.18 0.31
N VAL A 108 2.34 0.95 0.28
CA VAL A 108 1.64 -0.20 0.86
C VAL A 108 2.49 -0.87 1.93
N ASP A 109 1.96 -0.97 3.15
CA ASP A 109 2.57 -1.74 4.23
C ASP A 109 1.53 -2.60 4.95
N SER A 110 1.91 -3.78 5.41
CA SER A 110 1.04 -4.61 6.24
C SER A 110 0.67 -3.97 7.57
N VAL A 111 1.65 -3.34 8.24
CA VAL A 111 1.52 -2.83 9.61
C VAL A 111 2.32 -1.54 9.78
N ILE A 112 1.63 -0.44 10.10
CA ILE A 112 2.25 0.83 10.43
C ILE A 112 2.28 1.00 11.95
N ASN A 113 3.45 0.77 12.55
CA ASN A 113 3.65 0.93 13.99
C ASN A 113 3.98 2.38 14.38
N SER A 114 5.10 2.93 13.94
CA SER A 114 5.48 4.34 14.20
C SER A 114 5.35 5.23 12.97
N GLY A 115 5.08 4.66 11.80
CA GLY A 115 5.07 5.39 10.53
C GLY A 115 6.46 5.81 10.03
N LYS A 116 7.56 5.50 10.72
CA LYS A 116 8.92 5.95 10.35
C LYS A 116 9.27 5.62 8.89
N SER A 117 9.12 4.36 8.48
CA SER A 117 9.45 3.93 7.12
C SER A 117 8.58 4.61 6.06
N VAL A 118 7.29 4.81 6.37
CA VAL A 118 6.35 5.52 5.49
C VAL A 118 6.70 7.01 5.38
N ILE A 119 7.09 7.67 6.48
CA ILE A 119 7.55 9.07 6.47
C ILE A 119 8.77 9.23 5.55
N GLU A 120 9.74 8.33 5.65
CA GLU A 120 10.95 8.36 4.82
C GLU A 120 10.60 8.21 3.33
N LEU A 121 9.66 7.31 3.00
CA LEU A 121 9.16 7.15 1.63
C LEU A 121 8.39 8.37 1.13
N ILE A 122 7.47 8.93 1.92
CA ILE A 122 6.75 10.16 1.54
C ILE A 122 7.74 11.28 1.22
N LYS A 123 8.71 11.51 2.11
CA LYS A 123 9.74 12.53 1.89
C LYS A 123 10.56 12.27 0.64
N ARG A 124 10.91 11.00 0.37
CA ARG A 124 11.64 10.62 -0.84
C ARG A 124 10.83 10.87 -2.10
N VAL A 125 9.57 10.44 -2.11
CA VAL A 125 8.64 10.57 -3.25
C VAL A 125 8.43 12.05 -3.56
N VAL A 126 8.06 12.87 -2.58
CA VAL A 126 7.86 14.32 -2.76
C VAL A 126 9.14 15.03 -3.20
N ARG A 127 10.31 14.59 -2.73
CA ARG A 127 11.60 15.15 -3.18
C ARG A 127 11.87 14.85 -4.66
N LEU A 128 11.42 13.70 -5.16
CA LEU A 128 11.66 13.28 -6.54
C LEU A 128 10.57 13.79 -7.51
N GLU A 129 9.32 13.89 -7.04
CA GLU A 129 8.16 14.39 -7.79
C GLU A 129 7.23 15.18 -6.83
N PRO A 130 7.39 16.52 -6.74
CA PRO A 130 6.70 17.33 -5.72
C PRO A 130 5.18 17.41 -5.81
N ASN A 131 4.61 17.23 -7.01
CA ASN A 131 3.17 17.41 -7.27
C ASN A 131 2.38 16.10 -7.29
N ILE A 132 3.00 15.00 -6.86
CA ILE A 132 2.37 13.68 -6.90
C ILE A 132 1.37 13.48 -5.76
N SER A 133 0.22 12.88 -6.06
CA SER A 133 -0.76 12.48 -5.04
C SER A 133 -0.29 11.23 -4.34
N ILE A 134 -0.34 11.22 -2.99
CA ILE A 134 0.15 10.09 -2.19
C ILE A 134 -1.00 9.47 -1.41
N THR A 135 -1.19 8.17 -1.57
CA THR A 135 -2.11 7.35 -0.78
C THR A 135 -1.32 6.29 -0.02
N VAL A 136 -1.48 6.22 1.29
CA VAL A 136 -0.91 5.17 2.14
C VAL A 136 -1.99 4.12 2.42
N VAL A 137 -1.69 2.85 2.17
CA VAL A 137 -2.59 1.72 2.42
C VAL A 137 -1.96 0.77 3.43
N ALA A 138 -2.71 0.42 4.48
CA ALA A 138 -2.25 -0.54 5.47
C ALA A 138 -3.31 -1.48 6.00
N GLY A 139 -2.87 -2.68 6.41
CA GLY A 139 -3.73 -3.64 7.11
C GLY A 139 -3.98 -3.24 8.56
N VAL A 140 -2.96 -2.73 9.24
CA VAL A 140 -3.06 -2.26 10.62
C VAL A 140 -2.28 -0.96 10.77
N VAL A 141 -2.89 0.03 11.40
CA VAL A 141 -2.21 1.25 11.82
C VAL A 141 -2.32 1.36 13.34
N GLN A 142 -1.21 1.69 13.99
CA GLN A 142 -1.18 1.86 15.43
C GLN A 142 -1.76 3.24 15.82
N THR A 143 -2.58 3.29 16.88
CA THR A 143 -3.32 4.50 17.29
C THR A 143 -2.42 5.70 17.57
N GLU A 144 -1.31 5.56 18.28
CA GLU A 144 -0.38 6.69 18.52
C GLU A 144 0.25 7.22 17.22
N ALA A 145 0.43 6.40 16.19
CA ALA A 145 1.00 6.85 14.92
C ALA A 145 0.14 7.94 14.26
N ILE A 146 -1.18 7.86 14.44
CA ILE A 146 -2.17 8.79 13.88
C ILE A 146 -2.67 9.81 14.90
N ALA A 147 -2.20 9.75 16.15
CA ALA A 147 -2.57 10.70 17.19
C ALA A 147 -2.16 12.13 16.80
N GLU A 148 -2.93 13.10 17.29
CA GLU A 148 -2.60 14.50 17.09
C GLU A 148 -1.20 14.82 17.64
N GLY A 149 -0.44 15.63 16.91
CA GLY A 149 0.93 15.98 17.29
C GLY A 149 1.99 14.95 16.87
N HIS A 150 1.61 13.70 16.58
CA HIS A 150 2.55 12.66 16.16
C HIS A 150 3.20 13.00 14.80
N LEU A 151 4.48 12.62 14.63
CA LEU A 151 5.26 12.98 13.45
C LEU A 151 4.64 12.45 12.16
N PHE A 152 4.14 11.22 12.18
CA PHE A 152 3.49 10.61 11.01
C PHE A 152 2.25 11.40 10.58
N ALA A 153 1.32 11.68 11.51
CA ALA A 153 0.15 12.51 11.23
C ALA A 153 0.50 13.92 10.72
N LYS A 154 1.58 14.54 11.24
CA LYS A 154 2.07 15.85 10.77
C LYS A 154 2.60 15.79 9.34
N VAL A 155 3.38 14.75 8.99
CA VAL A 155 3.93 14.56 7.64
C VAL A 155 2.82 14.27 6.64
N MET A 156 1.87 13.39 6.98
CA MET A 156 0.70 13.10 6.14
C MET A 156 -0.07 14.39 5.80
N ARG A 157 -0.42 15.19 6.82
CA ARG A 157 -1.12 16.47 6.64
C ARG A 157 -0.32 17.48 5.81
N ARG A 158 0.99 17.62 6.08
CA ARG A 158 1.86 18.55 5.35
C ARG A 158 1.89 18.28 3.85
N HIS A 159 1.82 17.01 3.45
CA HIS A 159 1.89 16.60 2.05
C HIS A 159 0.51 16.23 1.47
N GLY A 160 -0.58 16.50 2.17
CA GLY A 160 -1.94 16.17 1.72
C GLY A 160 -2.15 14.67 1.44
N ALA A 161 -1.37 13.79 2.07
CA ALA A 161 -1.42 12.36 1.80
C ALA A 161 -2.65 11.71 2.44
N GLY A 162 -3.32 10.83 1.69
CA GLY A 162 -4.44 10.04 2.17
C GLY A 162 -4.00 8.78 2.92
N LEU A 163 -4.79 8.35 3.91
CA LEU A 163 -4.55 7.11 4.66
C LEU A 163 -5.78 6.19 4.57
N ILE A 164 -5.55 4.96 4.13
CA ILE A 164 -6.52 3.87 4.15
C ILE A 164 -5.97 2.79 5.06
N ALA A 165 -6.70 2.47 6.12
CA ALA A 165 -6.35 1.41 7.05
C ALA A 165 -7.53 0.45 7.17
N LEU A 166 -7.27 -0.86 7.08
CA LEU A 166 -8.30 -1.85 7.40
C LEU A 166 -8.69 -1.76 8.88
N ARG A 167 -7.74 -1.44 9.77
CA ARG A 167 -7.98 -1.27 11.20
C ARG A 167 -6.97 -0.34 11.87
N ILE A 168 -7.44 0.31 12.93
CA ILE A 168 -6.64 0.99 13.95
C ILE A 168 -6.46 0.07 15.18
N SER A 169 -5.25 0.02 15.74
CA SER A 169 -4.90 -0.84 16.87
C SER A 169 -4.22 -0.05 17.99
N GLU A 170 -4.77 -0.12 19.18
CA GLU A 170 -4.17 0.43 20.42
C GLU A 170 -2.92 -0.37 20.82
N ASN A 171 -2.88 -1.67 20.48
CA ASN A 171 -1.72 -2.51 20.77
C ASN A 171 -0.53 -2.11 19.92
N LYS A 172 0.52 -1.62 20.56
CA LYS A 172 1.84 -1.41 19.96
C LYS A 172 2.62 -2.72 19.97
N PHE A 173 2.38 -3.56 18.97
CA PHE A 173 3.12 -4.80 18.80
C PHE A 173 4.27 -4.62 17.81
N THR A 174 5.47 -4.45 18.33
CA THR A 174 6.70 -4.61 17.54
C THR A 174 7.03 -6.10 17.57
N GLY A 175 6.78 -6.81 16.47
CA GLY A 175 7.05 -8.25 16.41
C GLY A 175 8.51 -8.53 16.75
N THR A 176 8.74 -9.38 17.75
CA THR A 176 10.06 -9.96 18.00
C THR A 176 10.25 -11.09 17.01
N LYS A 177 11.42 -11.18 16.35
CA LYS A 177 11.87 -12.18 15.35
C LYS A 177 10.85 -13.22 14.85
N THR A 178 10.31 -14.09 15.71
CA THR A 178 9.32 -15.14 15.37
C THR A 178 7.91 -14.66 15.04
N THR A 179 7.51 -13.47 15.50
CA THR A 179 6.17 -12.86 15.34
C THR A 179 6.14 -11.70 14.33
N ASP A 180 7.29 -11.35 13.75
CA ASP A 180 7.39 -10.36 12.68
C ASP A 180 6.51 -10.76 11.48
N THR A 181 5.76 -9.79 10.95
CA THR A 181 4.83 -10.03 9.86
C THR A 181 5.56 -10.53 8.62
N GLY A 182 6.71 -9.93 8.27
CA GLY A 182 7.53 -10.39 7.14
C GLY A 182 7.98 -11.84 7.32
N ASN A 183 8.51 -12.19 8.48
CA ASN A 183 8.96 -13.55 8.76
C ASN A 183 7.83 -14.58 8.67
N ARG A 184 6.64 -14.24 9.16
CA ARG A 184 5.46 -15.10 9.06
C ARG A 184 4.92 -15.25 7.64
N LEU A 185 5.02 -14.21 6.81
CA LEU A 185 4.58 -14.26 5.41
C LEU A 185 5.43 -15.21 4.57
N PHE A 186 6.71 -15.35 4.91
CA PHE A 186 7.68 -16.14 4.13
C PHE A 186 8.24 -17.35 4.87
N ASN A 187 7.70 -17.71 6.04
CA ASN A 187 8.21 -18.80 6.89
C ASN A 187 9.71 -18.69 7.21
N THR A 188 10.21 -17.46 7.39
CA THR A 188 11.62 -17.17 7.66
C THR A 188 11.90 -16.90 9.13
N THR A 189 11.07 -17.44 10.04
CA THR A 189 11.17 -17.23 11.50
C THR A 189 12.45 -17.78 12.14
N ARG A 190 13.23 -18.58 11.39
CA ARG A 190 14.54 -19.13 11.80
C ARG A 190 15.74 -18.33 11.27
N LEU A 191 15.53 -17.34 10.41
CA LEU A 191 16.61 -16.46 9.96
C LEU A 191 16.96 -15.50 11.10
N ALA A 192 18.22 -15.55 11.52
CA ALA A 192 18.75 -14.81 12.67
C ALA A 192 18.77 -13.30 12.46
#